data_AF-A0A5C4S351-F1
#
_entry.id   AF-A0A5C4S351-F1
#
_cell.length_a   1.000
_cell.length_b   1.000
_cell.length_c   1.000
_cell.angle_alpha   90.00
_cell.angle_beta   90.00
_cell.angle_gamma   90.00
#
_symmetry.space_group_name_H-M   'P 1'
#
loop_
_entity.id
_entity.type
_entity.pdbx_description
1 polymer ?
#
loop_
_entity_poly.entity_id
_entity_poly.type
_entity_poly.pdbx_seq_one_letter_code
_entity_poly.pdbx_strand_id
1 'polypeptide(L)'
;MKNHAVCQLHPLLLHMAEDGSVIWKIMFIGQDMLVGEERSLSDGRVSFFVISTGEARSLLKGYVPGEWEGSDLSLAGLESTSDTLFYLHAHHAEGPEHRGIWAIDPLQGGKVAWKQPGMSFVANLGSSLLGYTRSSFAGFPERQYHLLDASNGMLLKSFSSEEEVLVQSLRSKAPAEEQRQGVQLPELTGSEGGQGGVERLQHDGVTVSVTHSVTAGHRFSADLELECGDGRRHVGRIASDVSSPYLNYFLLKGVSVYYIKERKELIGVNCSCSPNRGTA
;
A
#
# COMPACT_ATOMS: atom_id res chain seq x y z
N MET A 1 -36.78 22.56 -10.75
CA MET A 1 -36.47 21.63 -9.64
C MET A 1 -35.06 21.12 -9.86
N LYS A 2 -34.15 21.26 -8.88
CA LYS A 2 -32.78 20.73 -9.01
C LYS A 2 -32.85 19.22 -8.77
N ASN A 3 -32.47 18.42 -9.76
CA ASN A 3 -32.27 16.98 -9.59
C ASN A 3 -31.13 16.78 -8.58
N HIS A 4 -31.47 16.43 -7.35
CA HIS A 4 -30.47 16.02 -6.36
C HIS A 4 -30.13 14.56 -6.62
N ALA A 5 -28.86 14.29 -6.93
CA ALA A 5 -28.33 12.94 -6.96
C ALA A 5 -28.40 12.36 -5.53
N VAL A 6 -28.74 11.08 -5.43
CA VAL A 6 -28.81 10.37 -4.14
C VAL A 6 -27.49 9.61 -3.98
N CYS A 7 -26.69 9.96 -2.97
CA CYS A 7 -25.34 9.40 -2.79
C CYS A 7 -25.28 8.38 -1.66
N GLN A 8 -25.26 7.09 -1.96
CA GLN A 8 -25.25 6.05 -0.93
C GLN A 8 -23.82 5.65 -0.51
N LEU A 9 -23.62 5.47 0.80
CA LEU A 9 -22.47 4.78 1.37
C LEU A 9 -22.68 3.28 1.22
N HIS A 10 -21.91 2.64 0.34
CA HIS A 10 -21.93 1.20 0.18
C HIS A 10 -20.66 0.59 0.78
N PRO A 11 -20.79 -0.39 1.71
CA PRO A 11 -19.66 -1.22 2.08
C PRO A 11 -19.09 -1.87 0.82
N LEU A 12 -17.81 -1.63 0.55
CA LEU A 12 -17.11 -2.21 -0.59
C LEU A 12 -16.39 -3.47 -0.18
N LEU A 13 -15.65 -3.42 0.94
CA LEU A 13 -14.98 -4.59 1.49
C LEU A 13 -14.78 -4.44 3.00
N LEU A 14 -14.67 -5.60 3.64
CA LEU A 14 -14.28 -5.74 5.03
C LEU A 14 -13.28 -6.88 5.13
N HIS A 15 -12.12 -6.61 5.70
CA HIS A 15 -11.13 -7.64 6.01
C HIS A 15 -10.60 -7.48 7.43
N MET A 16 -10.61 -8.58 8.16
CA MET A 16 -10.05 -8.67 9.49
C MET A 16 -8.69 -9.34 9.40
N ALA A 17 -7.69 -8.68 9.97
CA ALA A 17 -6.38 -9.29 10.20
C ALA A 17 -6.52 -10.59 10.99
N GLU A 18 -5.58 -11.51 10.79
CA GLU A 18 -5.54 -12.74 11.56
C GLU A 18 -5.37 -12.47 13.07
N ASP A 19 -5.83 -13.43 13.88
CA ASP A 19 -5.74 -13.34 15.33
C ASP A 19 -4.27 -13.15 15.75
N GLY A 20 -4.01 -12.12 16.55
CA GLY A 20 -2.64 -11.75 16.95
C GLY A 20 -1.83 -10.94 15.92
N SER A 21 -2.36 -10.68 14.71
CA SER A 21 -1.68 -9.93 13.65
C SER A 21 -2.23 -8.54 13.42
N VAL A 22 -1.43 -7.63 12.87
CA VAL A 22 -1.89 -6.29 12.45
C VAL A 22 -1.69 -6.10 10.97
N ILE A 23 -2.59 -5.36 10.33
CA ILE A 23 -2.40 -4.86 8.97
C ILE A 23 -1.31 -3.80 9.03
N TRP A 24 -0.21 -4.06 8.33
CA TRP A 24 0.98 -3.24 8.31
C TRP A 24 0.99 -2.26 7.14
N LYS A 25 0.65 -2.76 5.94
CA LYS A 25 0.69 -2.01 4.68
C LYS A 25 -0.38 -2.55 3.74
N ILE A 26 -0.93 -1.68 2.90
CA ILE A 26 -1.77 -2.08 1.75
C ILE A 26 -1.27 -1.41 0.48
N MET A 27 -1.46 -2.08 -0.66
CA MET A 27 -1.18 -1.54 -1.99
C MET A 27 -2.23 -2.06 -2.99
N PHE A 28 -2.49 -1.30 -4.05
CA PHE A 28 -3.39 -1.72 -5.12
C PHE A 28 -2.62 -2.41 -6.26
N ILE A 29 -3.24 -3.47 -6.77
CA ILE A 29 -2.81 -4.19 -7.97
C ILE A 29 -3.84 -3.87 -9.05
N GLY A 30 -3.41 -3.16 -10.10
CA GLY A 30 -4.31 -2.69 -11.16
C GLY A 30 -5.54 -1.93 -10.63
N GLN A 31 -6.69 -2.13 -11.27
CA GLN A 31 -7.93 -1.42 -10.93
C GLN A 31 -8.74 -2.09 -9.82
N ASP A 32 -8.73 -3.43 -9.76
CA ASP A 32 -9.75 -4.19 -9.02
C ASP A 32 -9.21 -5.10 -7.92
N MET A 33 -7.95 -4.96 -7.55
CA MET A 33 -7.34 -5.75 -6.48
C MET A 33 -6.53 -4.90 -5.51
N LEU A 34 -6.48 -5.36 -4.27
CA LEU A 34 -5.64 -4.84 -3.20
C LEU A 34 -4.89 -6.00 -2.55
N VAL A 35 -3.61 -5.79 -2.28
CA VAL A 35 -2.77 -6.65 -1.45
C VAL A 35 -2.52 -5.96 -0.11
N GLY A 36 -2.51 -6.73 0.96
CA GLY A 36 -2.08 -6.27 2.27
C GLY A 36 -1.00 -7.14 2.87
N GLU A 37 -0.12 -6.50 3.62
CA GLU A 37 0.89 -7.11 4.48
C GLU A 37 0.35 -7.14 5.91
N GLU A 38 0.34 -8.32 6.53
CA GLU A 38 0.05 -8.52 7.94
C GLU A 38 1.31 -8.91 8.70
N ARG A 39 1.44 -8.43 9.93
CA ARG A 39 2.54 -8.79 10.83
C ARG A 39 1.99 -9.33 12.16
N SER A 40 2.45 -10.51 12.52
CA SER A 40 2.22 -11.09 13.85
C SER A 40 2.86 -10.22 14.93
N LEU A 41 2.10 -9.90 15.98
CA LEU A 41 2.61 -9.11 17.11
C LEU A 41 3.49 -9.92 18.06
N SER A 42 3.39 -11.25 18.04
CA SER A 42 4.13 -12.12 18.97
C SER A 42 5.55 -12.42 18.49
N ASP A 43 5.72 -12.63 17.20
CA ASP A 43 6.98 -13.09 16.60
C ASP A 43 7.40 -12.32 15.34
N GLY A 44 6.64 -11.30 14.94
CA GLY A 44 6.97 -10.45 13.80
C GLY A 44 6.83 -11.10 12.43
N ARG A 45 6.36 -12.36 12.36
CA ARG A 45 6.19 -13.05 11.08
C ARG A 45 5.23 -12.29 10.16
N VAL A 46 5.59 -12.23 8.89
CA VAL A 46 4.77 -11.61 7.85
C VAL A 46 3.88 -12.65 7.16
N SER A 47 2.66 -12.24 6.84
CA SER A 47 1.76 -12.93 5.91
C SER A 47 1.09 -11.90 5.01
N PHE A 48 0.49 -12.36 3.91
CA PHE A 48 -0.16 -11.48 2.94
C PHE A 48 -1.60 -11.91 2.66
N PHE A 49 -2.43 -10.95 2.31
CA PHE A 49 -3.77 -11.20 1.79
C PHE A 49 -3.98 -10.44 0.49
N VAL A 50 -4.88 -10.94 -0.35
CA VAL A 50 -5.31 -10.24 -1.56
C VAL A 50 -6.82 -10.29 -1.64
N ILE A 51 -7.43 -9.14 -1.93
CA ILE A 51 -8.88 -8.98 -2.06
C ILE A 51 -9.17 -8.40 -3.44
N SER A 52 -10.17 -8.96 -4.12
CA SER A 52 -10.79 -8.29 -5.26
C SER A 52 -11.72 -7.20 -4.73
N THR A 53 -11.44 -5.95 -5.07
CA THR A 53 -12.22 -4.79 -4.60
C THR A 53 -13.56 -4.68 -5.32
N GLY A 54 -13.69 -5.20 -6.54
CA GLY A 54 -14.95 -5.22 -7.29
C GLY A 54 -15.94 -6.28 -6.81
N GLU A 55 -15.44 -7.46 -6.43
CA GLU A 55 -16.27 -8.59 -5.97
C GLU A 55 -16.34 -8.73 -4.44
N ALA A 56 -15.58 -7.91 -3.71
CA ALA A 56 -15.44 -8.00 -2.26
C ALA A 56 -15.03 -9.41 -1.76
N ARG A 57 -14.23 -10.14 -2.54
CA ARG A 57 -13.80 -11.51 -2.23
C ARG A 57 -12.31 -11.60 -1.94
N SER A 58 -11.94 -12.42 -0.96
CA SER A 58 -10.55 -12.79 -0.72
C SER A 58 -10.07 -13.74 -1.83
N LEU A 59 -8.96 -13.38 -2.48
CA LEU A 59 -8.23 -14.22 -3.43
C LEU A 59 -7.12 -15.01 -2.72
N LEU A 60 -6.44 -14.36 -1.77
CA LEU A 60 -5.42 -14.94 -0.90
C LEU A 60 -5.69 -14.51 0.54
N LYS A 61 -5.42 -15.40 1.50
CA LYS A 61 -5.53 -15.15 2.95
C LYS A 61 -4.42 -15.90 3.68
N GLY A 62 -3.74 -15.22 4.61
CA GLY A 62 -2.62 -15.80 5.36
C GLY A 62 -1.50 -16.33 4.47
N TYR A 63 -1.37 -15.76 3.26
CA TYR A 63 -0.47 -16.28 2.24
C TYR A 63 0.98 -16.02 2.64
N VAL A 64 1.78 -17.08 2.55
CA VAL A 64 3.24 -17.04 2.68
C VAL A 64 3.80 -17.68 1.41
N PRO A 65 4.72 -17.03 0.68
CA PRO A 65 5.39 -17.66 -0.45
C PRO A 65 6.03 -18.99 -0.07
N GLY A 66 5.73 -20.04 -0.83
CA GLY A 66 6.23 -21.40 -0.56
C GLY A 66 7.76 -21.46 -0.46
N GLU A 67 8.47 -20.61 -1.19
CA GLU A 67 9.95 -20.55 -1.12
C GLU A 67 10.50 -19.94 0.18
N TRP A 68 9.64 -19.33 0.98
CA TRP A 68 9.98 -18.82 2.32
C TRP A 68 9.45 -19.72 3.44
N GLU A 69 8.79 -20.84 3.12
CA GLU A 69 8.43 -21.82 4.14
C GLU A 69 9.68 -22.28 4.90
N GLY A 70 9.73 -22.00 6.20
CA GLY A 70 10.89 -22.27 7.06
C GLY A 70 12.01 -21.22 7.02
N SER A 71 11.88 -20.13 6.25
CA SER A 71 12.78 -18.96 6.31
C SER A 71 12.38 -17.98 7.42
N ASP A 72 13.27 -17.04 7.75
CA ASP A 72 12.95 -15.96 8.68
C ASP A 72 12.01 -14.93 8.03
N LEU A 73 10.71 -15.17 8.20
CA LEU A 73 9.63 -14.32 7.69
C LEU A 73 9.56 -12.96 8.38
N SER A 74 10.26 -12.75 9.50
CA SER A 74 10.27 -11.43 10.16
C SER A 74 10.99 -10.36 9.33
N LEU A 75 11.78 -10.80 8.35
CA LEU A 75 12.59 -9.95 7.47
C LEU A 75 11.98 -9.79 6.08
N ALA A 76 10.76 -10.24 5.83
CA ALA A 76 10.09 -10.10 4.55
C ALA A 76 9.06 -8.98 4.53
N GLY A 77 8.72 -8.49 3.33
CA GLY A 77 7.78 -7.38 3.18
C GLY A 77 7.25 -7.19 1.77
N LEU A 78 6.17 -6.41 1.69
CA LEU A 78 5.54 -5.95 0.46
C LEU A 78 6.27 -4.72 -0.06
N GLU A 79 6.89 -4.84 -1.23
CA GLU A 79 7.68 -3.77 -1.83
C GLU A 79 6.80 -2.82 -2.67
N SER A 80 6.23 -3.36 -3.75
CA SER A 80 5.55 -2.59 -4.79
C SER A 80 4.57 -3.47 -5.59
N THR A 81 3.92 -2.92 -6.62
CA THR A 81 2.91 -3.59 -7.45
C THR A 81 3.02 -3.23 -8.93
N SER A 82 2.42 -4.05 -9.81
CA SER A 82 2.07 -3.73 -11.19
C SER A 82 0.58 -3.93 -11.44
N ASP A 83 0.19 -3.97 -12.72
CA ASP A 83 -1.21 -4.16 -13.13
C ASP A 83 -1.78 -5.51 -12.67
N THR A 84 -0.94 -6.54 -12.56
CA THR A 84 -1.38 -7.92 -12.26
C THR A 84 -0.58 -8.61 -11.16
N LEU A 85 0.61 -8.09 -10.80
CA LEU A 85 1.51 -8.71 -9.83
C LEU A 85 1.71 -7.81 -8.62
N PHE A 86 2.06 -8.42 -7.50
CA PHE A 86 2.69 -7.73 -6.38
C PHE A 86 4.10 -8.25 -6.15
N TYR A 87 4.96 -7.36 -5.68
CA TYR A 87 6.38 -7.63 -5.49
C TYR A 87 6.70 -7.71 -4.01
N LEU A 88 7.34 -8.81 -3.64
CA LEU A 88 7.81 -9.06 -2.29
C LEU A 88 9.34 -8.99 -2.25
N HIS A 89 9.87 -8.68 -1.08
CA HIS A 89 11.28 -8.76 -0.77
C HIS A 89 11.54 -9.52 0.53
N ALA A 90 12.79 -9.90 0.75
CA ALA A 90 13.31 -10.35 2.03
C ALA A 90 14.57 -9.54 2.35
N HIS A 91 14.84 -9.23 3.61
CA HIS A 91 16.03 -8.52 4.06
C HIS A 91 17.13 -9.46 4.53
N HIS A 92 18.35 -8.95 4.50
CA HIS A 92 19.47 -9.53 5.24
C HIS A 92 19.28 -9.27 6.75
N ALA A 93 19.70 -10.21 7.60
CA ALA A 93 19.68 -10.00 9.05
C ALA A 93 20.66 -8.89 9.46
N GLU A 94 21.72 -8.71 8.66
CA GLU A 94 22.80 -7.77 8.92
C GLU A 94 22.53 -6.35 8.40
N GLY A 95 21.39 -6.10 7.74
CA GLY A 95 21.10 -4.76 7.23
C GLY A 95 19.85 -4.64 6.35
N PRO A 96 19.50 -3.41 5.95
CA PRO A 96 18.24 -3.11 5.26
C PRO A 96 18.22 -3.55 3.78
N GLU A 97 19.28 -4.18 3.28
CA GLU A 97 19.36 -4.58 1.88
C GLU A 97 18.47 -5.77 1.59
N HIS A 98 17.88 -5.81 0.38
CA HIS A 98 17.02 -6.93 0.00
C HIS A 98 17.86 -8.06 -0.58
N ARG A 99 17.47 -9.28 -0.23
CA ARG A 99 17.98 -10.56 -0.70
C ARG A 99 17.40 -11.00 -2.04
N GLY A 100 16.41 -10.28 -2.56
CA GLY A 100 15.75 -10.62 -3.81
C GLY A 100 14.45 -9.89 -4.00
N ILE A 101 13.91 -10.04 -5.21
CA ILE A 101 12.60 -9.55 -5.61
C ILE A 101 11.81 -10.75 -6.12
N TRP A 102 10.58 -10.90 -5.62
CA TRP A 102 9.68 -11.98 -5.99
C TRP A 102 8.36 -11.40 -6.47
N ALA A 103 7.96 -11.73 -7.69
CA ALA A 103 6.69 -11.31 -8.24
C ALA A 103 5.67 -12.42 -8.10
N ILE A 104 4.57 -12.10 -7.44
CA ILE A 104 3.52 -13.04 -7.10
C ILE A 104 2.28 -12.73 -7.95
N ASP A 105 1.72 -13.77 -8.57
CA ASP A 105 0.45 -13.70 -9.30
C ASP A 105 -0.70 -14.16 -8.38
N PRO A 106 -1.56 -13.23 -7.91
CA PRO A 106 -2.67 -13.58 -7.05
C PRO A 106 -3.75 -14.41 -7.74
N LEU A 107 -3.91 -14.28 -9.07
CA LEU A 107 -4.92 -15.01 -9.85
C LEU A 107 -4.50 -16.46 -10.10
N GLN A 108 -3.21 -16.77 -10.02
CA GLN A 108 -2.67 -18.12 -10.10
C GLN A 108 -2.52 -18.79 -8.73
N GLY A 109 -3.29 -18.35 -7.73
CA GLY A 109 -3.24 -18.88 -6.37
C GLY A 109 -1.98 -18.48 -5.61
N GLY A 110 -1.42 -17.30 -5.92
CA GLY A 110 -0.21 -16.80 -5.29
C GLY A 110 1.06 -17.47 -5.81
N LYS A 111 1.09 -17.96 -7.05
CA LYS A 111 2.33 -18.53 -7.60
C LYS A 111 3.36 -17.43 -7.85
N VAL A 112 4.63 -17.78 -7.67
CA VAL A 112 5.75 -16.94 -8.10
C VAL A 112 5.78 -16.91 -9.63
N ALA A 113 5.41 -15.78 -10.22
CA ALA A 113 5.44 -15.57 -11.67
C ALA A 113 6.88 -15.47 -12.18
N TRP A 114 7.71 -14.73 -11.45
CA TRP A 114 9.14 -14.62 -11.70
C TRP A 114 9.86 -14.16 -10.42
N LYS A 115 11.18 -14.34 -10.38
CA LYS A 115 12.01 -13.88 -9.26
C LYS A 115 13.41 -13.50 -9.69
N GLN A 116 14.02 -12.59 -8.92
CA GLN A 116 15.41 -12.15 -9.07
C GLN A 116 16.11 -12.26 -7.71
N PRO A 117 16.61 -13.45 -7.33
CA PRO A 117 17.38 -13.65 -6.11
C PRO A 117 18.68 -12.82 -6.14
N GLY A 118 19.10 -12.30 -4.99
CA GLY A 118 20.32 -11.49 -4.84
C GLY A 118 20.20 -10.05 -5.33
N MET A 119 19.02 -9.62 -5.81
CA MET A 119 18.78 -8.26 -6.25
C MET A 119 18.02 -7.44 -5.20
N SER A 120 18.51 -6.23 -4.92
CA SER A 120 17.82 -5.22 -4.14
C SER A 120 16.95 -4.33 -5.02
N PHE A 121 15.73 -4.04 -4.57
CA PHE A 121 14.83 -3.11 -5.24
C PHE A 121 15.28 -1.66 -5.01
N VAL A 122 15.12 -0.80 -6.02
CA VAL A 122 15.41 0.64 -5.92
C VAL A 122 14.18 1.47 -6.24
N ALA A 123 13.53 1.21 -7.37
CA ALA A 123 12.39 2.00 -7.82
C ALA A 123 11.53 1.23 -8.82
N ASN A 124 10.22 1.53 -8.81
CA ASN A 124 9.28 1.07 -9.82
C ASN A 124 9.09 2.19 -10.87
N LEU A 125 9.40 1.89 -12.12
CA LEU A 125 9.33 2.83 -13.24
C LEU A 125 8.09 2.58 -14.12
N GLY A 126 7.08 1.87 -13.60
CA GLY A 126 5.89 1.46 -14.33
C GLY A 126 6.08 0.11 -15.00
N SER A 127 6.52 0.11 -16.26
CA SER A 127 6.76 -1.13 -17.03
C SER A 127 8.08 -1.84 -16.68
N SER A 128 8.92 -1.21 -15.87
CA SER A 128 10.23 -1.73 -15.50
C SER A 128 10.56 -1.44 -14.05
N LEU A 129 11.43 -2.27 -13.46
CA LEU A 129 11.94 -2.11 -12.11
C LEU A 129 13.43 -1.80 -12.16
N LEU A 130 13.85 -0.79 -11.43
CA LEU A 130 15.25 -0.52 -11.16
C LEU A 130 15.65 -1.31 -9.91
N GLY A 131 16.69 -2.13 -10.03
CA GLY A 131 17.30 -2.85 -8.92
C GLY A 131 18.82 -2.78 -8.97
N TYR A 132 19.48 -3.31 -7.94
CA TYR A 132 20.93 -3.51 -7.97
C TYR A 132 21.33 -4.85 -7.37
N THR A 133 22.45 -5.39 -7.84
CA THR A 133 23.16 -6.48 -7.16
C THR A 133 24.40 -5.91 -6.48
N ARG A 134 24.81 -6.54 -5.38
CA ARG A 134 26.08 -6.20 -4.73
C ARG A 134 27.21 -6.83 -5.54
N SER A 135 28.23 -6.03 -5.79
CA SER A 135 29.50 -6.48 -6.34
C SER A 135 30.64 -5.94 -5.47
N SER A 136 31.87 -6.34 -5.79
CA SER A 136 33.04 -5.74 -5.18
C SER A 136 34.10 -5.46 -6.24
N PHE A 137 34.73 -4.30 -6.12
CA PHE A 137 35.87 -3.93 -6.95
C PHE A 137 37.02 -3.52 -6.04
N ALA A 138 38.18 -4.17 -6.22
CA ALA A 138 39.36 -3.97 -5.38
C ALA A 138 39.09 -4.05 -3.85
N GLY A 139 38.11 -4.86 -3.43
CA GLY A 139 37.74 -5.02 -2.02
C GLY A 139 36.76 -3.96 -1.48
N PHE A 140 36.35 -3.00 -2.30
CA PHE A 140 35.30 -2.03 -1.95
C PHE A 140 33.93 -2.51 -2.42
N PRO A 141 32.87 -2.32 -1.60
CA PRO A 141 31.52 -2.69 -2.00
C PRO A 141 31.03 -1.77 -3.12
N GLU A 142 30.49 -2.38 -4.17
CA GLU A 142 29.89 -1.69 -5.31
C GLU A 142 28.44 -2.16 -5.54
N ARG A 143 27.67 -1.30 -6.20
CA ARG A 143 26.31 -1.61 -6.64
C ARG A 143 26.30 -1.65 -8.16
N GLN A 144 25.96 -2.80 -8.71
CA GLN A 144 25.71 -2.91 -10.14
C GLN A 144 24.21 -2.78 -10.37
N TYR A 145 23.80 -1.70 -11.04
CA TYR A 145 22.39 -1.42 -11.28
C TYR A 145 21.88 -2.13 -12.52
N HIS A 146 20.62 -2.54 -12.45
CA HIS A 146 19.92 -3.30 -13.48
C HIS A 146 18.51 -2.77 -13.68
N LEU A 147 18.06 -2.78 -14.92
CA LEU A 147 16.67 -2.57 -15.29
C LEU A 147 16.04 -3.92 -15.62
N LEU A 148 14.93 -4.22 -14.97
CA LEU A 148 14.13 -5.42 -15.20
C LEU A 148 12.80 -5.06 -15.85
N ASP A 149 12.27 -5.94 -16.68
CA ASP A 149 10.86 -5.90 -17.08
C ASP A 149 9.98 -6.26 -15.88
N ALA A 150 9.01 -5.42 -15.56
CA ALA A 150 8.16 -5.60 -14.38
C ALA A 150 7.19 -6.79 -14.53
N SER A 151 6.80 -7.15 -15.75
CA SER A 151 5.82 -8.21 -15.99
C SER A 151 6.42 -9.62 -15.91
N ASN A 152 7.68 -9.79 -16.29
CA ASN A 152 8.30 -11.11 -16.45
C ASN A 152 9.69 -11.24 -15.80
N GLY A 153 10.23 -10.16 -15.23
CA GLY A 153 11.51 -10.15 -14.54
C GLY A 153 12.73 -10.25 -15.45
N MET A 154 12.58 -10.16 -16.78
CA MET A 154 13.70 -10.22 -17.71
C MET A 154 14.64 -9.02 -17.53
N LEU A 155 15.95 -9.28 -17.53
CA LEU A 155 16.95 -8.22 -17.53
C LEU A 155 16.90 -7.46 -18.86
N LEU A 156 16.52 -6.19 -18.78
CA LEU A 156 16.46 -5.27 -19.93
C LEU A 156 17.80 -4.57 -20.16
N LYS A 157 18.46 -4.17 -19.08
CA LYS A 157 19.74 -3.45 -19.13
C LYS A 157 20.54 -3.65 -17.85
N SER A 158 21.85 -3.81 -17.97
CA SER A 158 22.80 -3.57 -16.89
C SER A 158 23.50 -2.25 -17.13
N PHE A 159 23.60 -1.42 -16.10
CA PHE A 159 24.29 -0.14 -16.18
C PHE A 159 25.76 -0.33 -15.82
N SER A 160 26.63 0.32 -16.57
CA SER A 160 28.04 0.49 -16.21
C SER A 160 28.20 1.55 -15.11
N SER A 161 29.36 1.61 -14.47
CA SER A 161 29.69 2.65 -13.48
C SER A 161 29.67 4.06 -14.08
N GLU A 162 29.99 4.22 -15.36
CA GLU A 162 29.94 5.50 -16.08
C GLU A 162 28.50 6.02 -16.27
N GLU A 163 27.49 5.15 -16.12
CA GLU A 163 26.07 5.48 -16.30
C GLU A 163 25.36 5.80 -14.98
N GLU A 164 26.09 6.03 -13.88
CA GLU A 164 25.49 6.32 -12.56
C GLU A 164 24.56 7.56 -12.59
N VAL A 165 24.93 8.60 -13.35
CA VAL A 165 24.07 9.79 -13.53
C VAL A 165 22.72 9.44 -14.16
N LEU A 166 22.71 8.50 -15.11
CA LEU A 166 21.48 8.02 -15.72
C LEU A 166 20.64 7.24 -14.70
N VAL A 167 21.26 6.38 -13.89
CA VAL A 167 20.58 5.64 -12.81
C VAL A 167 19.93 6.60 -11.81
N GLN A 168 20.65 7.64 -11.36
CA GLN A 168 20.09 8.64 -10.46
C GLN A 168 18.95 9.43 -11.13
N SER A 169 19.06 9.73 -12.43
CA SER A 169 17.97 10.36 -13.17
C SER A 169 16.74 9.48 -13.29
N LEU A 170 16.90 8.16 -13.48
CA LEU A 170 15.78 7.21 -13.49
C LEU A 170 15.10 7.16 -12.12
N ARG A 171 15.89 7.06 -11.05
CA ARG A 171 15.38 7.03 -9.69
C ARG A 171 14.62 8.31 -9.33
N SER A 172 15.14 9.49 -9.69
CA SER A 172 14.47 10.77 -9.38
C SER A 172 13.21 11.02 -10.19
N LYS A 173 13.08 10.38 -11.36
CA LYS A 173 11.89 10.45 -12.21
C LYS A 173 10.91 9.31 -11.97
N ALA A 174 11.22 8.38 -11.07
CA ALA A 174 10.31 7.30 -10.71
C ALA A 174 9.01 7.92 -10.17
N PRO A 175 7.85 7.57 -10.74
CA PRO A 175 6.58 8.07 -10.23
C PRO A 175 6.36 7.54 -8.81
N ALA A 176 5.76 8.38 -7.96
CA ALA A 176 5.45 7.98 -6.60
C ALA A 176 4.42 6.83 -6.58
N GLU A 177 4.46 5.99 -5.54
CA GLU A 177 3.64 4.78 -5.47
C GLU A 177 2.14 5.10 -5.50
N GLU A 178 1.71 6.20 -4.86
CA GLU A 178 0.33 6.68 -4.88
C GLU A 178 -0.12 7.05 -6.30
N GLN A 179 0.74 7.72 -7.07
CA GLN A 179 0.45 8.09 -8.45
C GLN A 179 0.30 6.83 -9.33
N ARG A 180 1.22 5.86 -9.21
CA ARG A 180 1.15 4.62 -10.00
C ARG A 180 -0.10 3.81 -9.68
N GLN A 181 -0.51 3.79 -8.42
CA GLN A 181 -1.68 3.04 -7.95
C GLN A 181 -3.01 3.78 -8.20
N GLY A 182 -2.95 5.04 -8.68
CA GLY A 182 -4.14 5.88 -8.86
C GLY A 182 -4.80 6.24 -7.53
N VAL A 183 -4.01 6.35 -6.46
CA VAL A 183 -4.44 6.66 -5.11
C VAL A 183 -4.15 8.12 -4.79
N GLN A 184 -5.07 8.76 -4.10
CA GLN A 184 -4.89 10.09 -3.54
C GLN A 184 -4.70 9.96 -2.02
N LEU A 185 -3.69 10.65 -1.51
CA LEU A 185 -3.36 10.73 -0.08
C LEU A 185 -3.93 12.02 0.51
N PRO A 186 -4.31 12.03 1.80
CA PRO A 186 -4.79 13.24 2.44
C PRO A 186 -3.69 14.29 2.61
N GLU A 187 -4.10 15.55 2.64
CA GLU A 187 -3.25 16.66 3.04
C GLU A 187 -3.35 16.84 4.56
N LEU A 188 -2.21 16.90 5.24
CA LEU A 188 -2.14 17.20 6.67
C LEU A 188 -2.10 18.72 6.88
N THR A 189 -3.02 19.22 7.70
CA THR A 189 -3.10 20.64 8.10
C THR A 189 -3.10 20.78 9.62
N GLY A 190 -2.56 21.89 10.12
CA GLY A 190 -2.62 22.24 11.54
C GLY A 190 -1.72 21.41 12.47
N SER A 191 -0.72 20.71 11.94
CA SER A 191 0.21 19.88 12.73
C SER A 191 1.33 20.67 13.44
N GLU A 192 1.26 22.00 13.46
CA GLU A 192 2.28 22.83 14.08
C GLU A 192 2.31 22.62 15.60
N GLY A 193 3.49 22.34 16.15
CA GLY A 193 3.69 22.17 17.60
C GLY A 193 3.29 20.81 18.18
N GLY A 194 2.92 19.82 17.36
CA GLY A 194 2.72 18.43 17.80
C GLY A 194 1.49 18.19 18.68
N GLN A 195 0.50 19.10 18.64
CA GLN A 195 -0.70 19.06 19.50
C GLN A 195 -1.93 18.43 18.84
N GLY A 196 -1.77 17.80 17.67
CA GLY A 196 -2.86 17.29 16.85
C GLY A 196 -2.80 17.86 15.45
N GLY A 197 -3.80 17.56 14.63
CA GLY A 197 -3.86 17.97 13.23
C GLY A 197 -5.06 17.35 12.53
N VAL A 198 -5.35 17.80 11.31
CA VAL A 198 -6.41 17.23 10.49
C VAL A 198 -5.84 16.81 9.15
N GLU A 199 -5.99 15.52 8.84
CA GLU A 199 -5.78 14.99 7.50
C GLU A 199 -7.08 15.12 6.72
N ARG A 200 -7.06 15.78 5.57
CA ARG A 200 -8.27 15.99 4.78
C ARG A 200 -8.04 15.70 3.31
N LEU A 201 -9.08 15.16 2.68
CA LEU A 201 -9.14 14.97 1.24
C LEU A 201 -10.55 15.31 0.76
N GLN A 202 -10.64 16.07 -0.34
CA GLN A 202 -11.90 16.35 -1.01
C GLN A 202 -11.79 16.06 -2.51
N HIS A 203 -12.62 15.15 -3.01
CA HIS A 203 -12.61 14.75 -4.41
C HIS A 203 -13.99 14.24 -4.85
N ASP A 204 -14.50 14.73 -5.98
CA ASP A 204 -15.74 14.27 -6.62
C ASP A 204 -16.95 14.14 -5.67
N GLY A 205 -17.12 15.13 -4.79
CA GLY A 205 -18.23 15.16 -3.82
C GLY A 205 -18.04 14.25 -2.60
N VAL A 206 -16.87 13.64 -2.45
CA VAL A 206 -16.44 12.93 -1.24
C VAL A 206 -15.54 13.85 -0.44
N THR A 207 -15.84 14.02 0.85
CA THR A 207 -14.94 14.65 1.81
C THR A 207 -14.60 13.65 2.89
N VAL A 208 -13.31 13.44 3.13
CA VAL A 208 -12.84 12.61 4.23
C VAL A 208 -11.92 13.46 5.09
N SER A 209 -12.12 13.42 6.40
CA SER A 209 -11.28 14.09 7.38
C SER A 209 -10.92 13.12 8.50
N VAL A 210 -9.67 13.11 8.92
CA VAL A 210 -9.23 12.44 10.14
C VAL A 210 -8.70 13.48 11.10
N THR A 211 -9.33 13.58 12.26
CA THR A 211 -8.90 14.48 13.34
C THR A 211 -7.98 13.72 14.27
N HIS A 212 -6.75 14.21 14.41
CA HIS A 212 -5.75 13.69 15.31
C HIS A 212 -5.82 14.47 16.63
N SER A 213 -5.91 13.75 17.74
CA SER A 213 -5.93 14.30 19.09
C SER A 213 -4.82 13.68 19.94
N VAL A 214 -4.23 14.51 20.81
CA VAL A 214 -3.24 14.07 21.80
C VAL A 214 -3.89 14.04 23.17
N THR A 215 -3.90 12.88 23.80
CA THR A 215 -4.39 12.69 25.17
C THR A 215 -3.25 12.82 26.19
N ALA A 216 -3.60 12.85 27.48
CA ALA A 216 -2.62 12.91 28.55
C ALA A 216 -1.60 11.77 28.44
N GLY A 217 -0.31 12.09 28.57
CA GLY A 217 0.78 11.12 28.41
C GLY A 217 1.31 10.98 26.98
N HIS A 218 1.03 11.95 26.09
CA HIS A 218 1.49 11.96 24.70
C HIS A 218 1.00 10.76 23.89
N ARG A 219 -0.22 10.29 24.19
CA ARG A 219 -0.87 9.23 23.41
C ARG A 219 -1.80 9.85 22.39
N PHE A 220 -1.99 9.16 21.27
CA PHE A 220 -2.67 9.70 20.10
C PHE A 220 -3.96 8.94 19.84
N SER A 221 -4.99 9.67 19.40
CA SER A 221 -6.23 9.08 18.89
C SER A 221 -6.61 9.75 17.57
N ALA A 222 -7.23 9.00 16.68
CA ALA A 222 -7.63 9.44 15.35
C ALA A 222 -9.10 9.07 15.08
N ASP A 223 -9.92 10.08 14.80
CA ASP A 223 -11.33 9.92 14.48
C ASP A 223 -11.58 10.36 13.03
N LEU A 224 -12.17 9.47 12.22
CA LEU A 224 -12.54 9.70 10.83
C LEU A 224 -13.97 10.19 10.72
N GLU A 225 -14.15 11.19 9.87
CA GLU A 225 -15.43 11.65 9.34
C GLU A 225 -15.39 11.56 7.80
N LEU A 226 -16.33 10.83 7.23
CA LEU A 226 -16.56 10.69 5.79
C LEU A 226 -17.93 11.31 5.47
N GLU A 227 -17.96 12.27 4.55
CA GLU A 227 -19.16 12.91 4.04
C GLU A 227 -19.28 12.71 2.53
N CYS A 228 -20.40 12.17 2.06
CA CYS A 228 -20.73 12.13 0.63
C CYS A 228 -21.57 13.37 0.23
N GLY A 229 -21.58 13.72 -1.05
CA GLY A 229 -22.16 14.98 -1.55
C GLY A 229 -23.66 15.21 -1.34
N ASP A 230 -24.41 14.22 -0.83
CA ASP A 230 -25.80 14.38 -0.39
C ASP A 230 -25.94 14.69 1.12
N GLY A 231 -24.83 14.92 1.81
CA GLY A 231 -24.76 15.24 3.24
C GLY A 231 -24.75 14.02 4.16
N ARG A 232 -24.74 12.79 3.63
CA ARG A 232 -24.58 11.59 4.47
C ARG A 232 -23.19 11.53 5.07
N ARG A 233 -23.15 11.18 6.36
CA ARG A 233 -21.94 11.14 7.17
C ARG A 233 -21.70 9.75 7.76
N HIS A 234 -20.45 9.32 7.75
CA HIS A 234 -19.94 8.17 8.48
C HIS A 234 -18.84 8.65 9.42
N VAL A 235 -18.92 8.25 10.68
CA VAL A 235 -17.94 8.61 11.71
C VAL A 235 -17.42 7.34 12.35
N GLY A 236 -16.12 7.25 12.52
CA GLY A 236 -15.50 6.09 13.16
C GLY A 236 -14.16 6.42 13.77
N ARG A 237 -13.85 5.79 14.91
CA ARG A 237 -12.51 5.81 15.47
C ARG A 237 -11.61 4.89 14.66
N ILE A 238 -10.49 5.42 14.16
CA ILE A 238 -9.48 4.66 13.42
C ILE A 238 -8.37 4.19 14.37
N ALA A 239 -7.98 5.01 15.33
CA ALA A 239 -6.97 4.63 16.31
C ALA A 239 -7.32 5.22 17.66
N SER A 240 -7.13 4.42 18.71
CA SER A 240 -7.29 4.85 20.09
C SER A 240 -6.01 4.61 20.87
N ASP A 241 -5.59 5.64 21.61
CA ASP A 241 -4.51 5.53 22.59
C ASP A 241 -3.19 4.93 22.05
N VAL A 242 -2.76 5.32 20.85
CA VAL A 242 -1.53 4.80 20.24
C VAL A 242 -0.30 5.64 20.64
N SER A 243 0.89 5.02 20.65
CA SER A 243 2.14 5.68 21.09
C SER A 243 2.68 6.72 20.11
N SER A 244 2.24 6.68 18.86
CA SER A 244 2.66 7.59 17.80
C SER A 244 1.53 7.72 16.77
N PRO A 245 1.29 8.91 16.21
CA PRO A 245 0.32 9.07 15.14
C PRO A 245 0.87 8.39 13.88
N TYR A 246 0.00 7.68 13.17
CA TYR A 246 0.27 7.31 11.79
C TYR A 246 -0.19 8.45 10.88
N LEU A 247 0.48 8.61 9.74
CA LEU A 247 0.02 9.47 8.67
C LEU A 247 -0.58 8.61 7.57
N ASN A 248 -1.45 9.20 6.76
CA ASN A 248 -2.24 8.56 5.73
C ASN A 248 -3.17 7.47 6.30
N TYR A 249 -3.94 7.80 7.34
CA TYR A 249 -4.90 6.87 7.96
C TYR A 249 -5.98 6.36 6.99
N PHE A 250 -6.19 7.08 5.90
CA PHE A 250 -7.06 6.67 4.82
C PHE A 250 -6.44 7.04 3.48
N LEU A 251 -6.97 6.45 2.43
CA LEU A 251 -6.62 6.74 1.06
C LEU A 251 -7.84 6.68 0.17
N LEU A 252 -7.82 7.43 -0.92
CA LEU A 252 -8.92 7.46 -1.90
C LEU A 252 -8.45 6.85 -3.22
N LYS A 253 -9.26 5.97 -3.79
CA LYS A 253 -9.09 5.45 -5.16
C LYS A 253 -10.39 5.64 -5.93
N GLY A 254 -10.38 6.53 -6.93
CA GLY A 254 -11.61 7.00 -7.56
C GLY A 254 -12.52 7.67 -6.52
N VAL A 255 -13.74 7.14 -6.32
CA VAL A 255 -14.70 7.61 -5.29
C VAL A 255 -14.79 6.68 -4.07
N SER A 256 -13.87 5.72 -3.97
CA SER A 256 -13.85 4.75 -2.87
C SER A 256 -12.77 5.11 -1.85
N VAL A 257 -13.16 5.10 -0.58
CA VAL A 257 -12.30 5.39 0.57
C VAL A 257 -11.90 4.08 1.20
N TYR A 258 -10.60 3.93 1.49
CA TYR A 258 -10.06 2.78 2.20
C TYR A 258 -9.30 3.25 3.42
N TYR A 259 -9.51 2.60 4.55
CA TYR A 259 -8.81 2.91 5.80
C TYR A 259 -8.66 1.65 6.66
N ILE A 260 -7.66 1.67 7.53
CA ILE A 260 -7.36 0.56 8.44
C ILE A 260 -7.72 0.99 9.86
N LYS A 261 -8.79 0.43 10.40
CA LYS A 261 -9.25 0.68 11.76
C LYS A 261 -8.53 -0.22 12.76
N GLU A 262 -7.99 0.41 13.80
CA GLU A 262 -7.24 -0.15 14.92
C GLU A 262 -6.12 -1.11 14.49
N ARG A 263 -5.57 -0.91 13.29
CA ARG A 263 -4.61 -1.81 12.63
C ARG A 263 -5.10 -3.25 12.43
N LYS A 264 -6.40 -3.50 12.55
CA LYS A 264 -7.01 -4.84 12.53
C LYS A 264 -8.04 -5.02 11.43
N GLU A 265 -8.71 -3.94 11.06
CA GLU A 265 -9.89 -4.01 10.20
C GLU A 265 -9.64 -3.10 8.99
N LEU A 266 -9.43 -3.69 7.81
CA LEU A 266 -9.42 -2.95 6.55
C LEU A 266 -10.86 -2.76 6.09
N ILE A 267 -11.25 -1.51 5.92
CA ILE A 267 -12.59 -1.11 5.48
C ILE A 267 -12.47 -0.37 4.15
N GLY A 268 -13.24 -0.80 3.16
CA GLY A 268 -13.49 -0.05 1.93
C GLY A 268 -14.93 0.43 1.90
N VAL A 269 -15.15 1.70 1.59
CA VAL A 269 -16.49 2.29 1.46
C VAL A 269 -16.55 3.09 0.16
N ASN A 270 -17.63 2.91 -0.60
CA ASN A 270 -17.88 3.65 -1.82
C ASN A 270 -18.95 4.73 -1.57
N CYS A 271 -18.64 5.99 -1.90
CA CYS A 271 -19.63 7.06 -2.04
C CYS A 271 -20.09 7.09 -3.51
N SER A 272 -21.18 6.38 -3.83
CA SER A 272 -21.73 6.40 -5.18
C SER A 272 -22.96 7.30 -5.26
N CYS A 273 -22.92 8.30 -6.14
CA CYS A 273 -24.05 9.18 -6.42
C CYS A 273 -24.81 8.67 -7.65
N SER A 274 -26.01 8.13 -7.44
CA SER A 274 -26.89 7.78 -8.55
C SER A 274 -27.68 9.03 -8.97
N PRO A 275 -27.75 9.37 -10.28
CA PRO A 275 -28.71 10.34 -10.75
C PRO A 275 -30.11 9.80 -10.46
N ASN A 276 -30.94 10.61 -9.81
CA ASN A 276 -32.31 10.25 -9.48
C ASN A 276 -33.03 9.93 -10.80
N ARG A 277 -33.26 8.63 -11.09
CA ARG A 277 -34.12 8.23 -12.20
C ARG A 277 -35.54 8.54 -11.76
N GLY A 278 -35.94 9.81 -11.93
CA GLY A 278 -37.33 10.20 -11.84
C GLY A 278 -38.13 9.27 -12.74
N THR A 279 -39.00 8.47 -12.13
CA THR A 279 -40.07 7.77 -12.82
C THR A 279 -40.81 8.81 -13.66
N ALA A 280 -40.77 8.66 -14.98
CA ALA A 280 -41.64 9.37 -15.90
C ALA A 280 -43.10 8.97 -15.64
#